data_AF-A0A377PTZ9-F1
#
_entry.id   AF-A0A377PTZ9-F1
#
_cell.length_a   1.000
_cell.length_b   1.000
_cell.length_c   1.000
_cell.angle_alpha   90.00
_cell.angle_beta   90.00
_cell.angle_gamma   90.00
#
_symmetry.space_group_name_H-M   'P 1'
#
loop_
_entity.id
_entity.type
_entity.pdbx_description
1 polymer ?
#
loop_
_entity_poly.entity_id
_entity_poly.type
_entity_poly.pdbx_seq_one_letter_code
_entity_poly.pdbx_strand_id
1 'polypeptide(L)'
;MPCFEPVAEELAKAHFDKIERQIAVTNTITKEAQRVIQDIMDSLESGNSKPNKNEEIARILSVSQSGETSTIKPTKVDLFLQRGNNVYLIDIKTAKPNKGGFKEFKRTLLTWVACFAYNNPHCNIQSLIAIPYNPYAPKPYAKNIK
;
A
#
# COMPACT_ATOMS: atom_id res chain seq x y z
N MET A 1 -1.93 12.25 18.34
CA MET A 1 -1.61 11.81 16.96
C MET A 1 -0.48 10.79 17.08
N PRO A 2 -0.56 9.60 16.45
CA PRO A 2 0.53 8.64 16.51
C PRO A 2 1.82 9.31 16.01
N CYS A 3 2.92 9.22 16.76
CA CYS A 3 4.19 9.87 16.41
C CYS A 3 4.92 9.21 15.22
N PHE A 4 4.36 8.15 14.64
CA PHE A 4 5.03 7.32 13.64
C PHE A 4 5.22 8.02 12.29
N GLU A 5 4.20 8.69 11.77
CA GLU A 5 4.31 9.36 10.46
C GLU A 5 5.34 10.50 10.47
N PRO A 6 5.35 11.45 11.45
CA PRO A 6 6.39 12.47 11.51
C PRO A 6 7.81 11.91 11.65
N VAL A 7 7.99 10.84 12.44
CA VAL A 7 9.31 10.20 12.61
C VAL A 7 9.76 9.52 11.32
N ALA A 8 8.85 8.82 10.63
CA ALA A 8 9.17 8.17 9.36
C ALA A 8 9.49 9.18 8.26
N GLU A 9 8.76 10.31 8.20
CA GLU A 9 9.07 11.43 7.31
C GLU A 9 10.48 11.98 7.57
N GLU A 10 10.82 12.25 8.84
CA GLU A 10 12.12 12.81 9.19
C GLU A 10 13.28 11.89 8.80
N LEU A 11 13.16 10.58 9.06
CA LEU A 11 14.16 9.59 8.67
C LEU A 11 14.29 9.46 7.15
N ALA A 12 13.20 9.63 6.41
CA ALA A 12 13.20 9.49 4.95
C ALA A 12 13.92 10.64 4.23
N LYS A 13 14.01 11.84 4.83
CA LYS A 13 14.63 13.04 4.21
C LYS A 13 16.08 12.82 3.76
N ALA A 14 16.80 11.90 4.40
CA ALA A 14 18.18 11.59 4.04
C ALA A 14 18.31 10.75 2.75
N HIS A 15 17.23 10.13 2.26
CA HIS A 15 17.30 9.09 1.23
C HIS A 15 16.31 9.23 0.07
N PHE A 16 15.26 10.05 0.22
CA PHE A 16 14.18 10.17 -0.75
C PHE A 16 14.06 11.60 -1.29
N ASP A 17 13.76 11.71 -2.58
CA ASP A 17 13.62 12.99 -3.27
C ASP A 17 12.28 13.67 -2.94
N LYS A 18 11.25 12.86 -2.72
CA LYS A 18 9.89 13.33 -2.43
C LYS A 18 9.27 12.50 -1.31
N ILE A 19 8.72 13.21 -0.33
CA ILE A 19 8.13 12.65 0.89
C ILE A 19 6.84 13.40 1.16
N GLU A 20 5.74 12.68 1.29
CA GLU A 20 4.43 13.27 1.60
C GLU A 20 3.65 12.37 2.55
N ARG A 21 2.92 12.97 3.49
CA ARG A 21 2.03 12.26 4.40
C ARG A 21 0.59 12.36 3.97
N GLN A 22 -0.20 11.33 4.27
CA GLN A 22 -1.66 11.34 4.15
C GLN A 22 -2.14 11.72 2.73
N ILE A 23 -1.47 11.19 1.70
CA ILE A 23 -1.78 11.50 0.31
C ILE A 23 -2.96 10.69 -0.21
N ALA A 24 -3.72 11.30 -1.13
CA ALA A 24 -4.66 10.56 -1.96
C ALA A 24 -3.95 10.17 -3.26
N VAL A 25 -3.95 8.88 -3.59
CA VAL A 25 -3.66 8.46 -4.97
C VAL A 25 -4.80 8.90 -5.89
N THR A 26 -4.57 8.94 -7.20
CA THR A 26 -5.62 9.29 -8.16
C THR A 26 -6.86 8.41 -7.98
N ASN A 27 -8.03 8.97 -8.22
CA ASN A 27 -9.32 8.29 -8.11
C ASN A 27 -9.67 7.45 -9.35
N THR A 28 -8.84 7.49 -10.39
CA THR A 28 -9.04 6.74 -11.63
C THR A 28 -8.39 5.36 -11.56
N ILE A 29 -9.09 4.34 -12.05
CA ILE A 29 -8.60 2.98 -12.22
C ILE A 29 -9.24 2.38 -13.49
N THR A 30 -8.56 1.48 -14.19
CA THR A 30 -9.19 0.74 -15.30
C THR A 30 -10.08 -0.39 -14.77
N LYS A 31 -11.18 -0.68 -15.46
CA LYS A 31 -12.07 -1.81 -15.11
C LYS A 31 -11.31 -3.13 -15.19
N GLU A 32 -10.40 -3.26 -16.14
CA GLU A 32 -9.50 -4.40 -16.29
C GLU A 32 -8.60 -4.57 -15.08
N ALA A 33 -7.99 -3.50 -14.55
CA ALA A 33 -7.19 -3.57 -13.33
C ALA A 33 -8.05 -4.00 -12.12
N GLN A 34 -9.29 -3.52 -12.01
CA GLN A 34 -10.21 -3.97 -10.95
C GLN A 34 -10.51 -5.47 -11.04
N ARG A 35 -10.74 -6.00 -12.25
CA ARG A 35 -10.92 -7.44 -12.48
C ARG A 35 -9.67 -8.24 -12.10
N VAL A 36 -8.49 -7.81 -12.55
CA VAL A 36 -7.23 -8.47 -12.19
C VAL A 36 -7.00 -8.49 -10.68
N ILE A 37 -7.29 -7.38 -9.97
CA ILE A 37 -7.22 -7.33 -8.50
C ILE A 37 -8.19 -8.34 -7.89
N GLN A 38 -9.43 -8.40 -8.40
CA GLN A 38 -10.43 -9.35 -7.91
C GLN A 38 -9.95 -10.80 -8.11
N ASP A 39 -9.45 -11.15 -9.28
CA ASP A 39 -8.93 -12.49 -9.60
C ASP A 39 -7.75 -12.88 -8.70
N ILE A 40 -6.84 -11.95 -8.44
CA ILE A 40 -5.72 -12.14 -7.50
C ILE A 40 -6.27 -12.44 -6.10
N MET A 41 -7.22 -11.63 -5.62
CA MET A 41 -7.81 -11.81 -4.29
C MET A 41 -8.51 -13.17 -4.19
N ASP A 42 -9.33 -13.53 -5.15
CA ASP A 42 -10.08 -14.80 -5.14
C ASP A 42 -9.14 -16.01 -5.21
N SER A 43 -8.06 -15.93 -5.99
CA SER A 43 -7.04 -16.98 -6.08
C SER A 43 -6.25 -17.16 -4.78
N LEU A 44 -5.99 -16.08 -4.04
CA LEU A 44 -5.33 -16.14 -2.73
C LEU A 44 -6.27 -16.65 -1.63
N GLU A 45 -7.55 -16.28 -1.70
CA GLU A 45 -8.54 -16.67 -0.71
C GLU A 45 -8.95 -18.13 -0.82
N SER A 46 -9.06 -18.65 -2.05
CA SER A 46 -9.32 -20.06 -2.34
C SER A 46 -8.11 -20.97 -2.09
N GLY A 47 -6.92 -20.40 -1.91
CA GLY A 47 -5.67 -21.16 -1.77
C GLY A 47 -5.14 -21.74 -3.09
N ASN A 48 -5.71 -21.34 -4.22
CA ASN A 48 -5.26 -21.75 -5.57
C ASN A 48 -3.88 -21.20 -5.93
N SER A 49 -3.43 -20.14 -5.24
CA SER A 49 -2.12 -19.52 -5.46
C SER A 49 -1.48 -19.10 -4.14
N LYS A 50 -0.14 -18.97 -4.15
CA LYS A 50 0.62 -18.37 -3.05
C LYS A 50 0.85 -16.87 -3.34
N PRO A 51 0.90 -16.00 -2.32
CA PRO A 51 1.19 -14.58 -2.53
C PRO A 51 2.52 -14.36 -3.25
N ASN A 52 2.49 -13.57 -4.33
CA ASN A 52 3.67 -13.21 -5.11
C ASN A 52 3.58 -11.74 -5.54
N LYS A 53 4.16 -10.85 -4.73
CA LYS A 53 4.02 -9.40 -4.90
C LYS A 53 4.49 -8.92 -6.28
N ASN A 54 5.61 -9.43 -6.77
CA ASN A 54 6.19 -8.97 -8.04
C ASN A 54 5.28 -9.34 -9.22
N GLU A 55 4.76 -10.57 -9.22
CA GLU A 55 3.84 -11.05 -10.25
C GLU A 55 2.49 -10.33 -10.20
N GLU A 56 1.92 -10.15 -9.00
CA GLU A 56 0.67 -9.43 -8.80
C GLU A 56 0.75 -7.99 -9.31
N ILE A 57 1.84 -7.27 -8.99
CA ILE A 57 2.07 -5.91 -9.46
C ILE A 57 2.25 -5.91 -10.99
N ALA A 58 3.06 -6.81 -11.54
CA ALA A 58 3.26 -6.90 -12.99
C ALA A 58 1.95 -7.13 -13.76
N ARG A 59 1.07 -8.01 -13.25
CA ARG A 59 -0.26 -8.26 -13.81
C ARG A 59 -1.16 -7.03 -13.78
N ILE A 60 -1.07 -6.20 -12.73
CA ILE A 60 -1.83 -4.96 -12.64
C ILE A 60 -1.28 -3.90 -13.60
N LEU A 61 0.05 -3.74 -13.65
CA LEU A 61 0.71 -2.76 -14.50
C LEU A 61 0.39 -2.97 -15.98
N SER A 62 0.33 -4.22 -16.45
CA SER A 62 0.04 -4.55 -17.86
C SER A 62 -1.34 -4.10 -18.34
N VAL A 63 -2.29 -3.85 -17.43
CA VAL A 63 -3.66 -3.41 -17.75
C VAL A 63 -4.00 -2.03 -17.17
N SER A 64 -3.02 -1.35 -16.55
CA SER A 64 -3.26 -0.14 -15.77
C SER A 64 -3.55 1.11 -16.59
N GLN A 65 -3.26 1.12 -17.90
CA GLN A 65 -3.43 2.31 -18.76
C GLN A 65 -4.44 2.14 -19.90
N SER A 66 -4.90 0.92 -20.16
CA SER A 66 -5.73 0.61 -21.32
C SER A 66 -7.12 0.16 -20.91
N GLY A 67 -8.13 0.61 -21.65
CA GLY A 67 -9.50 0.16 -21.47
C GLY A 67 -10.41 1.20 -20.84
N GLU A 68 -11.56 0.74 -20.36
CA GLU A 68 -12.57 1.60 -19.78
C GLU A 68 -12.18 1.98 -18.34
N THR A 69 -12.29 3.25 -17.99
CA THR A 69 -11.96 3.73 -16.65
C THR A 69 -13.18 3.75 -15.74
N SER A 70 -12.95 3.57 -14.44
CA SER A 70 -13.91 3.82 -13.38
C SER A 70 -13.31 4.77 -12.34
N THR A 71 -14.20 5.47 -11.63
CA THR A 71 -13.81 6.37 -10.53
C THR A 71 -14.09 5.68 -9.20
N ILE A 72 -13.09 5.59 -8.36
CA ILE A 72 -13.18 5.02 -7.00
C ILE A 72 -12.64 6.03 -5.98
N LYS A 73 -12.82 5.73 -4.69
CA LYS A 73 -12.24 6.54 -3.60
C LYS A 73 -11.30 5.66 -2.77
N PRO A 74 -10.03 5.49 -3.19
CA PRO A 74 -9.06 4.73 -2.42
C PRO A 74 -8.85 5.38 -1.05
N THR A 75 -8.48 4.56 -0.07
CA THR A 75 -7.99 5.09 1.21
C THR A 75 -6.74 5.92 0.99
N LYS A 76 -6.46 6.85 1.91
CA LYS A 76 -5.23 7.64 1.87
C LYS A 76 -4.03 6.77 2.20
N VAL A 77 -2.93 7.04 1.54
CA VAL A 77 -1.61 6.48 1.87
C VAL A 77 -1.04 7.29 3.02
N ASP A 78 -0.67 6.64 4.12
CA ASP A 78 -0.16 7.32 5.30
C ASP A 78 1.18 7.99 5.02
N LEU A 79 2.06 7.30 4.28
CA LEU A 79 3.36 7.83 3.87
C LEU A 79 3.69 7.44 2.42
N PHE A 80 3.94 8.46 1.61
CA PHE A 80 4.46 8.36 0.25
C PHE A 80 5.94 8.72 0.24
N LEU A 81 6.75 7.84 -0.34
CA LEU A 81 8.18 8.08 -0.56
C LEU A 81 8.53 7.83 -2.03
N GLN A 82 9.37 8.68 -2.61
CA GLN A 82 9.88 8.48 -3.96
C GLN A 82 11.36 8.81 -4.05
N ARG A 83 12.11 7.94 -4.74
CA ARG A 83 13.51 8.14 -5.10
C ARG A 83 13.72 7.73 -6.56
N GLY A 84 13.94 8.70 -7.44
CA GLY A 84 13.90 8.50 -8.89
C GLY A 84 12.57 7.85 -9.32
N ASN A 85 12.65 6.70 -9.98
CA ASN A 85 11.48 5.94 -10.42
C ASN A 85 10.92 4.97 -9.36
N ASN A 86 11.60 4.81 -8.21
CA ASN A 86 11.13 3.93 -7.14
C ASN A 86 10.10 4.68 -6.28
N VAL A 87 8.91 4.12 -6.17
CA VAL A 87 7.79 4.69 -5.42
C VAL A 87 7.35 3.74 -4.34
N TYR A 88 7.14 4.25 -3.12
CA TYR A 88 6.69 3.48 -1.98
C TYR A 88 5.40 4.08 -1.43
N LEU A 89 4.35 3.25 -1.39
CA LEU A 89 3.03 3.60 -0.87
C LEU A 89 2.82 2.82 0.44
N ILE A 90 2.87 3.51 1.58
CA ILE A 90 2.97 2.86 2.89
C ILE A 90 1.72 3.13 3.71
N ASP A 91 1.13 2.07 4.23
CA ASP A 91 0.06 2.08 5.23
C ASP A 91 0.66 1.72 6.61
N ILE A 92 0.50 2.59 7.61
CA ILE A 92 1.10 2.41 8.93
C ILE A 92 0.06 1.86 9.89
N LYS A 93 0.28 0.64 10.40
CA LYS A 93 -0.63 -0.03 11.35
C LYS A 93 -0.02 -0.15 12.73
N THR A 94 -0.78 0.22 13.75
CA THR A 94 -0.34 0.22 15.16
C THR A 94 -0.49 -1.13 15.86
N ALA A 95 -1.18 -2.10 15.24
CA ALA A 95 -1.42 -3.42 15.81
C ALA A 95 -1.21 -4.53 14.77
N LYS A 96 -0.85 -5.73 15.26
CA LYS A 96 -0.78 -6.93 14.42
C LYS A 96 -2.20 -7.24 13.88
N PRO A 97 -2.38 -7.29 12.56
CA PRO A 97 -3.70 -7.55 11.98
C PRO A 97 -4.14 -9.00 12.20
N ASN A 98 -5.46 -9.23 12.21
CA ASN A 98 -6.02 -10.58 12.10
C ASN A 98 -6.10 -11.02 10.61
N LYS A 99 -6.48 -12.28 10.36
CA LYS A 99 -6.56 -12.82 8.99
C LYS A 99 -7.48 -12.00 8.07
N GLY A 100 -8.62 -11.52 8.59
CA GLY A 100 -9.55 -10.67 7.84
C GLY A 100 -8.91 -9.33 7.44
N GLY A 101 -8.28 -8.65 8.39
CA GLY A 101 -7.59 -7.38 8.14
C GLY A 101 -6.47 -7.51 7.09
N PHE A 102 -5.73 -8.62 7.06
CA PHE A 102 -4.74 -8.85 6.01
C PHE A 102 -5.35 -8.94 4.60
N LYS A 103 -6.57 -9.47 4.44
CA LYS A 103 -7.27 -9.49 3.14
C LYS A 103 -7.62 -8.08 2.68
N GLU A 104 -8.18 -7.26 3.58
CA GLU A 104 -8.53 -5.87 3.29
C GLU A 104 -7.30 -5.03 2.94
N PHE A 105 -6.21 -5.22 3.68
CA PHE A 105 -4.94 -4.56 3.41
C PHE A 105 -4.37 -4.97 2.06
N LYS A 106 -4.39 -6.26 1.73
CA LYS A 106 -3.94 -6.73 0.42
C LYS A 106 -4.70 -6.04 -0.72
N ARG A 107 -6.04 -6.00 -0.65
CA ARG A 107 -6.86 -5.32 -1.66
C ARG A 107 -6.56 -3.83 -1.74
N THR A 108 -6.38 -3.17 -0.60
CA THR A 108 -6.00 -1.75 -0.53
C THR A 108 -4.66 -1.49 -1.23
N LEU A 109 -3.64 -2.28 -0.90
CA LEU A 109 -2.30 -2.17 -1.47
C LEU A 109 -2.26 -2.40 -2.99
N LEU A 110 -3.03 -3.36 -3.50
CA LEU A 110 -3.14 -3.61 -4.95
C LEU A 110 -3.92 -2.49 -5.65
N THR A 111 -4.96 -1.97 -5.01
CA THR A 111 -5.75 -0.84 -5.53
C THR A 111 -4.90 0.43 -5.65
N TRP A 112 -4.06 0.71 -4.65
CA TRP A 112 -3.11 1.82 -4.70
C TRP A 112 -2.12 1.69 -5.86
N VAL A 113 -1.60 0.48 -6.11
CA VAL A 113 -0.71 0.22 -7.26
C VAL A 113 -1.44 0.54 -8.56
N ALA A 114 -2.65 0.02 -8.76
CA ALA A 114 -3.42 0.25 -9.99
C ALA A 114 -3.73 1.73 -10.22
N CYS A 115 -4.23 2.43 -9.20
CA CYS A 115 -4.51 3.86 -9.28
C CYS A 115 -3.23 4.66 -9.57
N PHE A 116 -2.16 4.44 -8.81
CA PHE A 116 -0.92 5.19 -9.00
C PHE A 116 -0.31 4.95 -10.39
N ALA A 117 -0.32 3.70 -10.86
CA ALA A 117 0.20 3.30 -12.16
C ALA A 117 -0.52 3.94 -13.34
N TYR A 118 -1.82 4.23 -13.21
CA TYR A 118 -2.62 4.84 -14.28
C TYR A 118 -1.94 6.10 -14.87
N ASN A 119 -1.45 6.98 -13.98
CA ASN A 119 -0.71 8.20 -14.37
C ASN A 119 0.82 8.01 -14.37
N ASN A 120 1.34 6.89 -13.85
CA ASN A 120 2.77 6.67 -13.62
C ASN A 120 3.20 5.25 -14.00
N PRO A 121 3.03 4.82 -15.27
CA PRO A 121 3.19 3.42 -15.68
C PRO A 121 4.63 2.91 -15.62
N HIS A 122 5.60 3.81 -15.66
CA HIS A 122 7.02 3.49 -15.70
C HIS A 122 7.68 3.53 -14.32
N CYS A 123 6.93 3.82 -13.26
CA CYS A 123 7.44 3.77 -11.89
C CYS A 123 7.58 2.33 -11.40
N ASN A 124 8.63 2.06 -10.64
CA ASN A 124 8.77 0.84 -9.85
C ASN A 124 7.99 1.03 -8.53
N ILE A 125 6.74 0.60 -8.52
CA ILE A 125 5.80 0.84 -7.42
C ILE A 125 5.88 -0.29 -6.39
N GLN A 126 6.00 0.08 -5.12
CA GLN A 126 5.99 -0.83 -3.99
C GLN A 126 4.94 -0.36 -2.98
N SER A 127 3.89 -1.16 -2.76
CA SER A 127 2.92 -0.92 -1.69
C SER A 127 3.25 -1.77 -0.45
N LEU A 128 3.18 -1.19 0.76
CA LEU A 128 3.71 -1.78 1.99
C LEU A 128 2.78 -1.54 3.19
N ILE A 129 2.72 -2.52 4.08
CA ILE A 129 2.25 -2.31 5.45
C ILE A 129 3.47 -2.12 6.34
N ALA A 130 3.54 -1.01 7.06
CA ALA A 130 4.52 -0.76 8.09
C ALA A 130 3.88 -0.95 9.47
N ILE A 131 4.42 -1.86 10.27
CA ILE A 131 4.00 -2.06 11.66
C ILE A 131 5.16 -1.60 12.54
N PRO A 132 5.01 -0.49 13.30
CA PRO A 132 6.07 -0.03 14.19
C PRO A 132 6.45 -1.11 15.20
N TYR A 133 7.76 -1.31 15.38
CA TYR A 133 8.27 -2.22 16.40
C TYR A 133 7.91 -1.69 17.79
N ASN A 134 7.53 -2.58 18.71
CA ASN A 134 7.41 -2.22 20.12
C ASN A 134 8.83 -2.20 20.74
N PRO A 135 9.44 -1.03 21.01
CA PRO A 135 10.80 -0.97 21.55
C PRO A 135 10.92 -1.60 22.95
N TYR A 136 9.79 -1.84 23.62
CA TYR A 136 9.75 -2.45 24.95
C TYR A 136 9.51 -3.96 24.92
N ALA A 137 9.40 -4.59 23.75
CA ALA A 137 9.22 -6.04 23.66
C ALA A 137 10.34 -6.79 24.43
N PRO A 138 10.01 -7.87 25.19
CA PRO A 138 8.71 -8.54 25.27
C PRO A 138 7.74 -7.92 26.29
N LYS A 139 8.09 -6.81 26.96
CA LYS A 139 7.19 -6.18 27.93
C LYS A 139 5.95 -5.65 27.19
N PRO A 140 4.74 -5.91 27.71
CA PRO A 140 3.53 -5.30 27.16
C PRO A 140 3.65 -3.77 27.25
N TYR A 141 2.99 -3.06 26.33
CA TYR A 141 2.91 -1.60 26.39
C TYR A 141 2.44 -1.17 27.79
N ALA A 142 3.21 -0.28 28.42
CA ALA A 142 2.80 0.31 29.69
C ALA A 142 1.46 1.04 29.46
N LYS A 143 0.39 0.50 30.03
CA LYS A 143 -0.86 1.23 30.15
C LYS A 143 -0.58 2.29 31.21
N ASN A 144 -0.39 3.54 30.81
CA ASN A 144 -0.31 4.64 31.77
C ASN A 144 -1.59 4.60 32.61
N ILE A 145 -1.45 4.20 33.88
CA ILE A 145 -2.47 4.35 34.90
C ILE A 145 -2.57 5.86 35.14
N LYS A 146 -3.71 6.44 34.79
CA LYS A 146 -4.09 7.76 35.28
C LYS A 146 -4.47 7.68 36.75
#